data_AF-A0A932XQG6-F1
#
_entry.id   AF-A0A932XQG6-F1
#
_cell.length_a   1.000
_cell.length_b   1.000
_cell.length_c   1.000
_cell.angle_alpha   90.00
_cell.angle_beta   90.00
_cell.angle_gamma   90.00
#
_symmetry.space_group_name_H-M   'P 1'
#
loop_
_entity.id
_entity.type
_entity.pdbx_description
1 polymer ?
#
loop_
_entity_poly.entity_id
_entity_poly.type
_entity_poly.pdbx_seq_one_letter_code
_entity_poly.pdbx_strand_id
1 'polypeptide(L)'
;MHRTATMSQRPQRSRLPAVAPHCAPLRALAWALTGALVRATVLVLAAAEPAGAAPDITGTWSVQTGEVSYRVRHIMHGAEGISREVRGQATCAGGVCMLALSVPVASFVTRDPDRDRDMRAVTRAAQHPMV
;
A
#
# COMPACT_ATOMS: atom_id res chain seq x y z
N MET A 1 3.64 44.18 -5.84
CA MET A 1 4.80 44.52 -5.00
C MET A 1 4.44 44.22 -3.55
N HIS A 2 4.79 43.03 -3.03
CA HIS A 2 4.64 42.71 -1.61
C HIS A 2 5.92 42.04 -1.12
N ARG A 3 6.39 42.54 0.03
CA ARG A 3 7.72 42.35 0.58
C ARG A 3 7.88 41.00 1.29
N THR A 4 9.10 40.52 1.20
CA THR A 4 9.79 39.41 1.86
C THR A 4 9.66 39.41 3.38
N ALA A 5 9.58 38.23 4.00
CA ALA A 5 10.18 37.95 5.30
C ALA A 5 10.52 36.45 5.42
N THR A 6 11.81 36.15 5.29
CA THR A 6 12.43 34.85 5.51
C THR A 6 12.78 34.75 6.99
N MET A 7 12.35 33.71 7.71
CA MET A 7 12.84 33.43 9.05
C MET A 7 13.42 32.02 9.12
N SER A 8 14.75 31.97 9.01
CA SER A 8 15.62 30.83 9.20
C SER A 8 15.91 30.69 10.69
N GLN A 9 15.55 29.55 11.28
CA GLN A 9 16.06 29.15 12.59
C GLN A 9 16.41 27.66 12.59
N ARG A 10 17.71 27.37 12.67
CA ARG A 10 18.32 26.13 13.15
C ARG A 10 19.41 26.53 14.17
N PRO A 11 20.06 25.60 14.88
CA PRO A 11 19.54 24.88 16.04
C PRO A 11 20.47 25.11 17.25
N GLN A 12 19.94 25.37 18.44
CA GLN A 12 20.80 25.46 19.63
C GLN A 12 20.95 24.08 20.29
N ARG A 13 22.10 23.45 20.06
CA ARG A 13 22.65 22.36 20.87
C ARG A 13 23.29 22.96 22.12
N SER A 14 22.65 22.83 23.28
CA SER A 14 23.32 23.05 24.56
C SER A 14 24.06 21.77 24.98
N ARG A 15 25.38 21.87 25.05
CA ARG A 15 26.26 20.89 25.69
C ARG A 15 26.23 21.15 27.18
N LEU A 16 25.84 20.16 27.98
CA LEU A 16 26.09 20.16 29.42
C LEU A 16 27.29 19.26 29.74
N PRO A 17 28.12 19.64 30.72
CA PRO A 17 29.37 18.97 31.02
C PRO A 17 29.19 17.66 31.79
N ALA A 18 30.11 16.74 31.52
CA ALA A 18 30.30 15.51 32.25
C ALA A 18 30.73 15.79 33.70
N VAL A 19 30.01 15.18 34.65
CA VAL A 19 30.46 15.04 36.04
C VAL A 19 30.32 13.57 36.43
N ALA A 20 31.43 12.97 36.76
CA ALA A 20 31.58 11.69 37.46
C ALA A 20 32.89 11.77 38.26
N PRO A 21 33.20 10.83 39.17
CA PRO A 21 32.35 10.19 40.18
C PRO A 21 33.08 10.18 41.54
N HIS A 22 32.42 10.40 42.67
CA HIS A 22 33.07 10.14 43.97
C HIS A 22 32.10 9.60 45.02
N CYS A 23 32.61 8.61 45.77
CA CYS A 23 32.12 8.03 47.01
C CYS A 23 31.00 6.97 46.96
N ALA A 24 31.44 5.72 46.97
CA ALA A 24 30.82 4.67 47.80
C ALA A 24 31.03 5.03 49.30
N PRO A 25 30.15 4.58 50.23
CA PRO A 25 30.34 3.23 50.77
C PRO A 25 29.04 2.46 51.10
N LEU A 26 29.12 1.15 50.85
CA LEU A 26 28.58 0.03 51.65
C LEU A 26 27.50 0.38 52.69
N ARG A 27 26.22 0.27 52.31
CA ARG A 27 25.13 0.04 53.27
C ARG A 27 24.03 -0.82 52.65
N ALA A 28 23.61 -1.79 53.45
CA ALA A 28 22.32 -2.47 53.39
C ALA A 28 22.13 -3.57 52.33
N LEU A 29 22.88 -4.67 52.54
CA LEU A 29 22.27 -6.01 52.60
C LEU A 29 21.02 -5.96 53.52
N ALA A 30 19.81 -5.86 52.97
CA ALA A 30 18.57 -6.14 53.72
C ALA A 30 17.28 -6.17 52.87
N TRP A 31 17.30 -6.55 51.59
CA TRP A 31 16.05 -6.84 50.85
C TRP A 31 16.20 -8.10 50.00
N ALA A 32 16.77 -9.14 50.61
CA ALA A 32 16.55 -10.49 50.11
C ALA A 32 15.22 -10.99 50.69
N LEU A 33 14.40 -11.60 49.84
CA LEU A 33 13.39 -12.63 50.13
C LEU A 33 11.90 -12.37 49.86
N THR A 34 11.47 -11.34 49.12
CA THR A 34 10.05 -11.28 48.67
C THR A 34 9.84 -10.59 47.31
N GLY A 35 10.58 -10.98 46.27
CA GLY A 35 10.35 -10.42 44.93
C GLY A 35 10.75 -11.28 43.74
N ALA A 36 11.19 -12.53 43.96
CA ALA A 36 11.78 -13.35 42.91
C ALA A 36 10.76 -14.15 42.08
N LEU A 37 9.48 -14.21 42.49
CA LEU A 37 8.48 -15.03 41.78
C LEU A 37 7.51 -14.25 40.87
N VAL A 38 7.38 -12.93 41.00
CA VAL A 38 6.43 -12.16 40.17
C VAL A 38 7.07 -11.68 38.85
N ARG A 39 8.40 -11.71 38.74
CA ARG A 39 9.11 -11.30 37.51
C ARG A 39 9.25 -12.41 36.44
N ALA A 40 8.76 -13.62 36.70
CA ALA A 40 8.95 -14.77 35.80
C ALA A 40 7.80 -15.01 34.81
N THR A 41 6.71 -14.24 34.86
CA THR A 41 5.46 -14.60 34.15
C THR A 41 4.92 -13.51 33.21
N VAL A 42 5.78 -12.71 32.56
CA VAL A 42 5.31 -11.70 31.58
C VAL A 42 6.02 -11.80 30.22
N LEU A 43 7.05 -12.63 30.05
CA LEU A 43 7.90 -12.57 28.85
C LEU A 43 8.02 -13.88 28.07
N VAL A 44 6.88 -14.53 27.75
CA VAL A 44 6.82 -15.48 26.62
C VAL A 44 5.49 -15.32 25.90
N LEU A 45 5.27 -14.14 25.32
CA LEU A 45 4.32 -13.95 24.22
C LEU A 45 5.07 -13.27 23.06
N ALA A 46 6.22 -13.83 22.69
CA ALA A 46 6.94 -13.44 21.49
C ALA A 46 6.24 -14.09 20.29
N ALA A 47 5.36 -13.32 19.66
CA ALA A 47 5.05 -13.36 18.23
C ALA A 47 4.98 -14.76 17.59
N ALA A 48 3.89 -15.48 17.85
CA ALA A 48 3.33 -16.31 16.79
C ALA A 48 2.65 -15.36 15.80
N GLU A 49 3.43 -14.61 15.01
CA GLU A 49 2.89 -14.08 13.76
C GLU A 49 2.47 -15.30 12.96
N PRO A 50 1.18 -15.46 12.60
CA PRO A 50 0.84 -16.47 11.63
C PRO A 50 1.57 -16.03 10.36
N ALA A 51 2.70 -16.67 10.08
CA ALA A 51 3.18 -16.81 8.73
C ALA A 51 2.10 -17.62 8.00
N GLY A 52 1.00 -16.95 7.66
CA GLY A 52 0.23 -17.28 6.49
C GLY A 52 1.18 -17.04 5.33
N ALA A 53 2.14 -17.94 5.14
CA ALA A 53 2.82 -18.10 3.88
C ALA A 53 1.67 -18.32 2.90
N ALA A 54 1.33 -17.26 2.16
CA ALA A 54 0.48 -17.41 1.01
C ALA A 54 1.06 -18.60 0.23
N PRO A 55 0.24 -19.56 -0.19
CA PRO A 55 0.75 -20.68 -0.97
C PRO A 55 1.64 -20.12 -2.07
N ASP A 56 2.82 -20.72 -2.29
CA ASP A 56 3.69 -20.30 -3.38
C ASP A 56 2.99 -20.63 -4.70
N ILE A 57 2.18 -19.68 -5.18
CA ILE A 57 1.42 -19.80 -6.41
C ILE A 57 2.42 -19.49 -7.52
N THR A 58 3.07 -20.54 -8.00
CA THR A 58 3.97 -20.45 -9.15
C THR A 58 3.32 -21.11 -10.34
N GLY A 59 3.19 -20.38 -11.45
CA GLY A 59 2.52 -20.88 -12.63
C GLY A 59 2.05 -19.78 -13.58
N THR A 60 1.29 -20.20 -14.58
CA THR A 60 0.73 -19.32 -15.60
C THR A 60 -0.74 -19.64 -15.83
N TRP A 61 -1.59 -18.62 -15.85
CA TRP A 61 -3.04 -18.74 -16.01
C TRP A 61 -3.55 -17.80 -17.09
N SER A 62 -4.50 -18.25 -17.90
CA SER A 62 -5.22 -17.41 -18.85
C SER A 62 -6.48 -16.83 -18.21
N VAL A 63 -6.79 -15.57 -18.48
CA VAL A 63 -8.08 -14.96 -18.12
C VAL A 63 -9.18 -15.57 -19.00
N GLN A 64 -10.14 -16.25 -18.39
CA GLN A 64 -11.28 -16.84 -19.11
C GLN A 64 -12.40 -15.83 -19.33
N THR A 65 -12.72 -15.05 -18.30
CA THR A 65 -13.74 -14.00 -18.33
C THR A 65 -13.28 -12.86 -17.42
N GLY A 66 -13.77 -11.65 -17.68
CA GLY A 66 -13.45 -10.49 -16.87
C GLY A 66 -14.11 -9.23 -17.41
N GLU A 67 -14.22 -8.24 -16.54
CA GLU A 67 -14.74 -6.92 -16.88
C GLU A 67 -13.82 -5.83 -16.31
N VAL A 68 -13.72 -4.70 -17.00
CA VAL A 68 -13.04 -3.50 -16.48
C VAL A 68 -14.05 -2.40 -16.29
N SER A 69 -14.17 -1.90 -15.06
CA SER A 69 -15.07 -0.81 -14.70
C SER A 69 -14.32 0.52 -14.66
N TYR A 70 -14.88 1.54 -15.33
CA TYR A 70 -14.35 2.89 -15.40
C TYR A 70 -15.29 3.84 -14.67
N ARG A 71 -14.72 4.75 -13.88
CA ARG A 71 -15.46 5.84 -13.25
C ARG A 71 -14.71 7.15 -13.44
N VAL A 72 -15.31 8.06 -14.17
CA VAL A 72 -14.82 9.42 -14.35
C VAL A 72 -15.65 10.34 -13.46
N ARG A 73 -14.97 11.07 -12.57
CA ARG A 73 -15.60 12.08 -11.71
C ARG A 73 -15.12 13.46 -12.14
N HIS A 74 -16.06 14.36 -12.34
CA HIS A 74 -15.86 15.79 -12.58
C HIS A 74 -16.75 16.58 -11.62
N ILE A 75 -16.38 17.82 -11.29
CA ILE A 75 -16.90 18.58 -10.13
C ILE A 75 -18.45 18.58 -10.04
N MET A 76 -19.15 18.59 -11.18
CA MET A 76 -20.62 18.54 -11.26
C MET A 76 -21.16 17.41 -12.15
N HIS A 77 -20.29 16.58 -12.74
CA HIS A 77 -20.67 15.55 -13.72
C HIS A 77 -19.86 14.28 -13.51
N GLY A 78 -20.40 13.13 -13.89
CA GLY A 78 -19.67 11.87 -13.84
C GLY A 78 -20.13 10.92 -14.93
N ALA A 79 -19.26 9.99 -15.26
CA ALA A 79 -19.57 8.91 -16.17
C ALA A 79 -19.08 7.59 -15.59
N GLU A 80 -19.86 6.54 -15.78
CA GLU A 80 -19.50 5.16 -15.48
C GLU A 80 -19.61 4.36 -16.78
N GLY A 81 -18.65 3.46 -16.99
CA GLY A 81 -18.63 2.54 -18.12
C GLY A 81 -17.98 1.23 -17.75
N ILE A 82 -18.26 0.19 -18.53
CA ILE A 82 -17.73 -1.16 -18.31
C ILE A 82 -17.28 -1.71 -19.66
N SER A 83 -16.05 -2.23 -19.72
CA SER A 83 -15.63 -3.13 -20.79
C SER A 83 -15.96 -4.56 -20.37
N ARG A 84 -16.80 -5.25 -21.14
CA ARG A 84 -17.31 -6.60 -20.81
C ARG A 84 -16.43 -7.75 -21.28
N GLU A 85 -15.27 -7.43 -21.85
CA GLU A 85 -14.33 -8.43 -22.30
C GLU A 85 -12.93 -8.06 -21.85
N VAL A 86 -12.20 -9.03 -21.32
CA VAL A 86 -10.80 -8.92 -20.94
C VAL A 86 -10.10 -10.17 -21.42
N ARG A 87 -8.99 -9.98 -22.14
CA ARG A 87 -8.10 -11.06 -22.57
C ARG A 87 -6.77 -10.87 -21.86
N GLY A 88 -6.12 -11.95 -21.47
CA GLY A 88 -4.83 -11.81 -20.83
C GLY A 88 -4.34 -13.05 -20.13
N GLN A 89 -3.21 -12.87 -19.46
CA GLN A 89 -2.50 -13.91 -18.75
C GLN A 89 -1.93 -13.36 -17.45
N ALA A 90 -1.92 -14.20 -16.43
CA ALA A 90 -1.20 -13.97 -15.19
C ALA A 90 -0.05 -14.97 -15.11
N THR A 91 1.14 -14.49 -14.78
CA THR A 91 2.31 -15.33 -14.48
C THR A 91 2.75 -15.01 -13.06
N CYS A 92 2.77 -16.02 -12.20
CA CYS A 92 3.19 -15.86 -10.81
C CYS A 92 4.44 -16.70 -10.54
N ALA A 93 5.36 -16.16 -9.76
CA ALA A 93 6.54 -16.86 -9.26
C ALA A 93 7.02 -16.21 -7.95
N GLY A 94 7.31 -17.02 -6.93
CA GLY A 94 7.87 -16.54 -5.66
C GLY A 94 6.96 -15.53 -4.95
N GLY A 95 5.65 -15.75 -4.99
CA GLY A 95 4.65 -14.87 -4.37
C GLY A 95 4.36 -13.55 -5.10
N VAL A 96 4.97 -13.30 -6.27
CA VAL A 96 4.71 -12.12 -7.10
C VAL A 96 4.03 -12.54 -8.40
N CYS A 97 2.98 -11.82 -8.79
CA CYS A 97 2.24 -12.05 -10.03
C CYS A 97 2.35 -10.86 -10.97
N MET A 98 2.66 -11.13 -12.23
CA MET A 98 2.54 -10.17 -13.33
C MET A 98 1.26 -10.48 -14.12
N LEU A 99 0.48 -9.44 -14.41
CA LEU A 99 -0.72 -9.54 -15.24
C LEU A 99 -0.50 -8.77 -16.54
N ALA A 100 -0.66 -9.45 -17.67
CA ALA A 100 -0.71 -8.84 -18.99
C ALA A 100 -2.16 -8.92 -19.48
N LEU A 101 -2.85 -7.77 -19.49
CA LEU A 101 -4.25 -7.67 -19.89
C LEU A 101 -4.37 -6.84 -21.17
N SER A 102 -5.37 -7.17 -21.97
CA SER A 102 -5.78 -6.40 -23.14
C SER A 102 -7.29 -6.36 -23.19
N VAL A 103 -7.84 -5.17 -23.37
CA VAL A 103 -9.28 -4.93 -23.28
C VAL A 103 -9.79 -4.41 -24.63
N PRO A 104 -10.72 -5.12 -25.30
CA PRO A 104 -11.27 -4.63 -26.55
C PRO A 104 -12.05 -3.33 -26.31
N VAL A 105 -11.68 -2.26 -27.03
CA VAL A 105 -12.37 -0.96 -26.93
C VAL A 105 -13.84 -1.11 -27.34
N ALA A 106 -14.13 -2.00 -28.29
CA ALA A 106 -15.49 -2.31 -28.71
C ALA A 106 -16.34 -3.05 -27.66
N SER A 107 -15.76 -3.52 -26.55
CA SER A 107 -16.51 -4.10 -25.43
C SER A 107 -16.99 -3.04 -24.42
N PHE A 108 -16.53 -1.79 -24.57
CA PHE A 108 -16.92 -0.69 -23.71
C PHE A 108 -18.38 -0.33 -23.93
N VAL A 109 -19.13 -0.31 -22.83
CA VAL A 109 -20.54 0.08 -22.80
C VAL A 109 -20.83 0.94 -21.58
N THR A 110 -21.81 1.82 -21.71
CA THR A 110 -22.36 2.61 -20.62
C THR A 110 -23.89 2.49 -20.61
N ARG A 111 -24.58 3.34 -19.83
CA ARG A 111 -26.05 3.43 -19.85
C ARG A 111 -26.59 4.30 -21.00
N ASP A 112 -25.72 4.87 -21.82
CA ASP A 112 -26.04 5.79 -22.91
C ASP A 112 -25.36 5.31 -24.21
N PRO A 113 -26.12 4.79 -25.19
CA PRO A 113 -25.55 4.25 -26.42
C PRO A 113 -24.95 5.31 -27.35
N ASP A 114 -25.41 6.56 -27.27
CA ASP A 114 -24.82 7.66 -28.04
C ASP A 114 -23.41 7.96 -27.51
N ARG A 115 -23.27 7.99 -26.19
CA ARG A 115 -21.95 8.10 -25.54
C ARG A 115 -21.04 6.93 -25.86
N ASP A 116 -21.58 5.71 -25.99
CA ASP A 116 -20.78 4.53 -26.31
C ASP A 116 -20.22 4.61 -27.74
N ARG A 117 -21.03 5.06 -28.70
CA ARG A 117 -20.59 5.32 -30.08
C ARG A 117 -19.50 6.40 -30.10
N ASP A 118 -19.74 7.51 -29.39
CA ASP A 118 -18.82 8.64 -29.37
C ASP A 118 -17.49 8.27 -28.71
N MET A 119 -17.51 7.46 -27.63
CA MET A 119 -16.30 6.93 -27.02
C MET A 119 -15.49 6.07 -27.99
N ARG A 120 -16.13 5.19 -28.76
CA ARG A 120 -15.45 4.37 -29.78
C ARG A 120 -14.86 5.22 -30.91
N ALA A 121 -15.56 6.28 -31.31
CA ALA A 121 -15.08 7.21 -32.32
C ALA A 121 -13.84 7.99 -31.83
N VAL A 122 -13.90 8.58 -30.63
CA VAL A 122 -12.81 9.37 -30.02
C VAL A 122 -11.57 8.52 -29.75
N THR A 123 -11.75 7.30 -29.24
CA THR A 123 -10.65 6.34 -29.03
C THR A 123 -10.12 5.75 -30.33
N ARG A 124 -10.78 6.02 -31.46
CA ARG A 124 -10.47 5.45 -32.78
C ARG A 124 -10.41 3.92 -32.72
N ALA A 125 -11.44 3.30 -32.15
CA ALA A 125 -11.49 1.85 -31.90
C ALA A 125 -11.21 0.97 -33.14
N ALA A 126 -11.43 1.47 -34.35
CA ALA A 126 -11.08 0.77 -35.58
C ALA A 126 -9.56 0.72 -35.84
N GLN A 127 -8.82 1.74 -35.43
CA GLN A 127 -7.35 1.84 -35.57
C GLN A 127 -6.64 1.26 -34.35
N HIS A 128 -7.24 1.44 -33.16
CA HIS A 128 -6.72 1.01 -31.87
C HIS A 128 -7.77 0.13 -31.17
N PRO A 129 -7.90 -1.15 -31.57
CA PRO A 129 -9.00 -2.00 -31.10
C PRO A 129 -8.82 -2.52 -29.67
N MET A 130 -7.61 -2.42 -29.13
CA MET A 130 -7.25 -2.91 -27.80
C MET A 130 -6.59 -1.78 -27.00
N VAL A 131 -6.77 -1.80 -25.68
CA VAL A 131 -5.98 -1.03 -24.70
C VAL A 131 -5.30 -1.95 -23.72
#